data_AF-A0A4Q2XQN9-F1
#
_entry.id   AF-A0A4Q2XQN9-F1
#
_cell.length_a   1.000
_cell.length_b   1.000
_cell.length_c   1.000
_cell.angle_alpha   90.00
_cell.angle_beta   90.00
_cell.angle_gamma   90.00
#
_symmetry.space_group_name_H-M   'P 1'
#
loop_
_entity.id
_entity.type
_entity.pdbx_description
1 polymer ?
#
loop_
_entity_poly.entity_id
_entity_poly.type
_entity_poly.pdbx_seq_one_letter_code
_entity_poly.pdbx_strand_id
1 'polypeptide(L)'
;MLRRSPLSPLFLLLPLLLSASRCLSQTAQEKEDGGFVFIDNREIRLGVRTTSGAGIGWFSIGAEGKNLLDHWDHGRLIQQSYYGKHDGTRWMDQPWTWNPVQGGDFKGGPAKVLELKAGKTSLYAKTMARHWSGCVDLPEAIFEEWISLEGRLAKIKFRFTYSGTESHPE
;
A
#
# COMPACT_ATOMS: atom_id res chain seq x y z
N MET A 1 -11.27 -32.03 -83.94
CA MET A 1 -10.19 -32.12 -82.94
C MET A 1 -9.84 -30.69 -82.51
N LEU A 2 -10.35 -30.23 -81.35
CA LEU A 2 -10.11 -28.87 -80.82
C LEU A 2 -8.97 -28.89 -79.78
N ARG A 3 -7.97 -28.03 -79.93
CA ARG A 3 -6.99 -27.64 -78.87
C ARG A 3 -6.67 -26.15 -79.08
N ARG A 4 -7.26 -25.23 -78.31
CA ARG A 4 -6.86 -24.70 -76.98
C ARG A 4 -5.52 -23.95 -76.97
N SER A 5 -5.63 -22.62 -76.86
CA SER A 5 -4.60 -21.63 -76.55
C SER A 5 -4.13 -21.72 -75.09
N PRO A 6 -2.88 -21.35 -74.74
CA PRO A 6 -2.49 -21.12 -73.36
C PRO A 6 -2.46 -19.62 -72.99
N LEU A 7 -2.96 -19.33 -71.79
CA LEU A 7 -2.97 -18.03 -71.11
C LEU A 7 -1.64 -17.75 -70.39
N SER A 8 -1.21 -16.48 -70.37
CA SER A 8 -0.07 -15.96 -69.59
C SER A 8 -0.28 -16.04 -68.07
N PRO A 9 0.79 -16.17 -67.27
CA PRO A 9 0.70 -16.15 -65.81
C PRO A 9 0.70 -14.73 -65.25
N LEU A 10 -0.26 -14.46 -64.35
CA LEU A 10 -0.37 -13.25 -63.55
C LEU A 10 0.54 -13.40 -62.31
N PHE A 11 1.58 -12.57 -62.20
CA PHE A 11 2.40 -12.46 -60.99
C PHE A 11 1.62 -11.73 -59.88
N LEU A 12 1.35 -12.42 -58.77
CA LEU A 12 0.82 -11.83 -57.54
C LEU A 12 2.00 -11.53 -56.59
N LEU A 13 2.23 -10.23 -56.35
CA LEU A 13 3.14 -9.71 -55.31
C LEU A 13 2.48 -9.89 -53.93
N LEU A 14 3.12 -10.66 -53.05
CA LEU A 14 2.73 -10.84 -51.65
C LEU A 14 3.52 -9.85 -50.77
N PRO A 15 2.90 -9.00 -49.93
CA PRO A 15 3.66 -8.15 -49.02
C PRO A 15 4.10 -8.96 -47.80
N LEU A 16 5.41 -8.93 -47.51
CA LEU A 16 6.00 -9.42 -46.26
C LEU A 16 5.53 -8.53 -45.10
N LEU A 17 4.69 -9.07 -44.22
CA LEU A 17 4.36 -8.44 -42.94
C LEU A 17 5.51 -8.70 -41.95
N LEU A 18 6.38 -7.71 -41.71
CA LEU A 18 7.30 -7.71 -40.58
C LEU A 18 6.49 -7.65 -39.28
N SER A 19 6.50 -8.75 -38.52
CA SER A 19 5.95 -8.77 -37.16
C SER A 19 7.00 -8.18 -36.21
N ALA A 20 6.84 -6.91 -35.84
CA ALA A 20 7.61 -6.30 -34.78
C ALA A 20 7.10 -6.82 -33.43
N SER A 21 7.82 -7.77 -32.84
CA SER A 21 7.63 -8.19 -31.44
C SER A 21 7.80 -6.97 -30.52
N ARG A 22 6.67 -6.37 -30.13
CA ARG A 22 6.63 -5.44 -29.01
C ARG A 22 6.77 -6.26 -27.74
N CYS A 23 7.97 -6.30 -27.18
CA CYS A 23 8.18 -6.71 -25.80
C CYS A 23 7.50 -5.65 -24.91
N LEU A 24 6.22 -5.87 -24.61
CA LEU A 24 5.48 -5.10 -23.62
C LEU A 24 6.04 -5.50 -22.25
N SER A 25 6.96 -4.70 -21.73
CA SER A 25 7.26 -4.69 -20.30
C SER A 25 6.03 -4.14 -19.59
N GLN A 26 5.13 -5.04 -19.20
CA GLN A 26 3.95 -4.70 -18.45
C GLN A 26 4.38 -4.56 -16.99
N THR A 27 4.79 -3.35 -16.60
CA THR A 27 4.72 -2.95 -15.20
C THR A 27 3.27 -3.14 -14.76
N ALA A 28 3.04 -4.16 -13.94
CA ALA A 28 1.76 -4.42 -13.31
C ALA A 28 1.43 -3.22 -12.43
N GLN A 29 0.75 -2.25 -13.00
CA GLN A 29 0.11 -1.17 -12.27
C GLN A 29 -1.18 -1.78 -11.73
N GLU A 30 -1.08 -2.39 -10.55
CA GLU A 30 -2.25 -2.85 -9.82
C GLU A 30 -3.15 -1.63 -9.53
N LYS A 31 -4.40 -1.78 -9.94
CA LYS A 31 -5.50 -0.84 -9.72
C LYS A 31 -5.55 -0.48 -8.22
N GLU A 32 -5.48 0.81 -7.90
CA GLU A 32 -5.85 1.31 -6.56
C GLU A 32 -7.32 0.95 -6.32
N ASP A 33 -7.55 -0.08 -5.52
CA ASP A 33 -8.88 -0.49 -5.08
C ASP A 33 -9.14 0.17 -3.71
N GLY A 34 -10.12 1.06 -3.62
CA GLY A 34 -10.58 1.64 -2.36
C GLY A 34 -9.54 2.40 -1.52
N GLY A 35 -8.44 2.90 -2.12
CA GLY A 35 -7.35 3.55 -1.40
C GLY A 35 -6.35 2.58 -0.76
N PHE A 36 -6.27 1.35 -1.27
CA PHE A 36 -5.25 0.38 -0.90
C PHE A 36 -4.13 0.27 -1.95
N VAL A 37 -2.93 -0.02 -1.46
CA VAL A 37 -1.82 -0.58 -2.24
C VAL A 37 -1.53 -1.98 -1.71
N PHE A 38 -1.36 -2.94 -2.61
CA PHE A 38 -1.24 -4.35 -2.27
C PHE A 38 0.14 -4.92 -2.59
N ILE A 39 0.48 -5.96 -1.84
CA ILE A 39 1.53 -6.93 -2.14
C ILE A 39 0.92 -8.33 -2.07
N ASP A 40 1.37 -9.22 -2.94
CA ASP A 40 0.81 -10.56 -3.12
C ASP A 40 1.91 -11.54 -3.55
N ASN A 41 1.98 -12.70 -2.91
CA ASN A 41 2.94 -13.76 -3.24
C ASN A 41 2.27 -15.06 -3.75
N ARG A 42 1.01 -14.96 -4.19
CA ARG A 42 0.07 -16.02 -4.61
C ARG A 42 -0.49 -16.89 -3.48
N GLU A 43 0.12 -16.88 -2.30
CA GLU A 43 -0.39 -17.60 -1.13
C GLU A 43 -1.19 -16.68 -0.20
N ILE A 44 -0.72 -15.44 -0.04
CA ILE A 44 -1.36 -14.40 0.75
C ILE A 44 -1.27 -13.05 0.03
N ARG A 45 -2.25 -12.19 0.32
CA ARG A 45 -2.30 -10.79 -0.11
C ARG A 45 -2.39 -9.89 1.12
N LEU A 46 -1.63 -8.81 1.11
CA LEU A 46 -1.65 -7.79 2.16
C LEU A 46 -1.83 -6.42 1.52
N GLY A 47 -2.68 -5.58 2.12
CA GLY A 47 -2.95 -4.23 1.64
C GLY A 47 -2.78 -3.18 2.73
N VAL A 48 -2.11 -2.08 2.37
CA VAL A 48 -1.94 -0.88 3.18
C VAL A 48 -2.82 0.26 2.67
N ARG A 49 -3.41 1.05 3.57
CA ARG A 49 -4.29 2.17 3.21
C ARG A 49 -3.48 3.44 2.93
N THR A 50 -3.43 3.87 1.68
CA THR A 50 -2.70 5.09 1.27
C THR A 50 -3.33 6.36 1.87
N THR A 51 -4.62 6.29 2.18
CA THR A 51 -5.39 7.38 2.78
C THR A 51 -5.33 7.41 4.31
N SER A 52 -4.53 6.55 4.95
CA SER A 52 -4.44 6.43 6.42
C SER A 52 -3.05 5.94 6.83
N GLY A 53 -2.04 6.75 6.52
CA GLY A 53 -0.63 6.54 6.90
C GLY A 53 -0.04 5.17 6.58
N ALA A 54 -0.53 4.51 5.53
CA ALA A 54 -0.14 3.16 5.14
C ALA A 54 -0.41 2.08 6.20
N GLY A 55 -1.32 2.32 7.15
CA GLY A 55 -1.76 1.28 8.08
C GLY A 55 -2.33 0.07 7.35
N ILE A 56 -2.00 -1.13 7.82
CA ILE A 56 -2.42 -2.38 7.20
C ILE A 56 -3.89 -2.62 7.53
N GLY A 57 -4.71 -2.65 6.49
CA GLY A 57 -6.16 -2.83 6.59
C GLY A 57 -6.69 -4.01 5.78
N TRP A 58 -5.81 -4.74 5.09
CA TRP A 58 -6.18 -5.94 4.35
C TRP A 58 -5.20 -7.09 4.54
N PHE A 59 -5.75 -8.28 4.82
CA PHE A 59 -5.00 -9.53 4.78
C PHE A 59 -5.89 -10.68 4.30
N SER A 60 -5.48 -11.47 3.30
CA SER A 60 -6.28 -12.56 2.75
C SER A 60 -5.42 -13.73 2.26
N ILE A 61 -6.04 -14.91 2.10
CA ILE A 61 -5.44 -16.06 1.42
C ILE A 61 -5.59 -15.86 -0.08
N GLY A 62 -4.46 -15.69 -0.78
CA GLY A 62 -4.40 -15.33 -2.19
C GLY A 62 -5.14 -14.02 -2.55
N ALA A 63 -5.11 -13.70 -3.85
CA ALA A 63 -5.66 -12.46 -4.37
C ALA A 63 -7.19 -12.37 -4.33
N GLU A 64 -7.88 -13.52 -4.44
CA GLU A 64 -9.34 -13.64 -4.47
C GLU A 64 -9.94 -13.93 -3.09
N GLY A 65 -9.10 -14.01 -2.04
CA GLY A 65 -9.55 -14.28 -0.69
C GLY A 65 -10.30 -13.09 -0.09
N LYS A 66 -11.24 -13.39 0.81
CA LYS A 66 -11.88 -12.34 1.63
C LYS A 66 -10.85 -11.66 2.54
N ASN A 67 -11.03 -10.37 2.76
CA ASN A 67 -10.27 -9.66 3.78
C ASN A 67 -10.57 -10.24 5.18
N LEU A 68 -9.54 -10.52 5.95
CA LEU A 68 -9.60 -11.02 7.32
C LEU A 68 -9.50 -9.90 8.37
N LEU A 69 -9.22 -8.66 7.95
CA LEU A 69 -9.10 -7.51 8.83
C LEU A 69 -10.33 -6.60 8.73
N ASP A 70 -10.86 -6.21 9.89
CA ASP A 70 -11.77 -5.08 10.00
C ASP A 70 -10.96 -3.77 9.98
N HIS A 71 -11.36 -2.81 9.15
CA HIS A 71 -10.69 -1.53 8.97
C HIS A 71 -11.68 -0.35 8.95
N TRP A 72 -12.82 -0.49 9.65
CA TRP A 72 -13.88 0.54 9.69
C TRP A 72 -13.39 1.94 10.09
N ASP A 73 -12.43 2.02 11.02
CA ASP A 73 -11.80 3.28 11.42
C ASP A 73 -10.29 3.14 11.58
N HIS A 74 -9.62 4.27 11.80
CA HIS A 74 -8.17 4.34 11.93
C HIS A 74 -7.64 3.52 13.10
N GLY A 75 -8.43 3.31 14.17
CA GLY A 75 -8.02 2.56 15.35
C GLY A 75 -7.94 1.05 15.14
N ARG A 76 -8.54 0.51 14.07
CA ARG A 76 -8.56 -0.94 13.77
C ARG A 76 -7.45 -1.40 12.83
N LEU A 77 -6.67 -0.48 12.25
CA LEU A 77 -5.55 -0.84 11.40
C LEU A 77 -4.44 -1.53 12.21
N ILE A 78 -3.76 -2.51 11.61
CA ILE A 78 -2.48 -2.99 12.13
C ILE A 78 -1.44 -1.92 11.81
N GLN A 79 -0.88 -1.29 12.83
CA GLN A 79 -0.21 -0.01 12.71
C GLN A 79 0.71 0.28 13.91
N GLN A 80 1.57 1.29 13.78
CA GLN A 80 2.31 1.86 14.90
C GLN A 80 1.46 2.83 15.73
N SER A 81 1.54 2.71 17.05
CA SER A 81 0.96 3.60 18.05
C SER A 81 1.83 3.58 19.29
N TYR A 82 2.25 4.74 19.80
CA TYR A 82 3.09 4.85 21.00
C TYR A 82 2.45 5.79 22.01
N TYR A 83 2.82 5.67 23.27
CA TYR A 83 2.33 6.53 24.35
C TYR A 83 3.49 7.29 24.98
N GLY A 84 3.20 8.48 25.48
CA GLY A 84 4.18 9.30 26.19
C GLY A 84 3.57 10.06 27.35
N LYS A 85 4.20 11.19 27.72
CA LYS A 85 3.74 12.01 28.85
C LYS A 85 2.33 12.57 28.65
N HIS A 86 1.68 12.92 29.76
CA HIS A 86 0.48 13.75 29.72
C HIS A 86 0.76 15.10 29.07
N ASP A 87 -0.12 15.52 28.18
CA ASP A 87 0.00 16.74 27.38
C ASP A 87 -1.26 17.63 27.44
N GLY A 88 -2.21 17.26 28.31
CA GLY A 88 -3.47 17.99 28.50
C GLY A 88 -4.56 17.67 27.46
N THR A 89 -4.30 16.78 26.50
CA THR A 89 -5.33 16.33 25.56
C THR A 89 -6.36 15.42 26.23
N ARG A 90 -7.52 15.26 25.61
CA ARG A 90 -8.61 14.40 26.10
C ARG A 90 -9.15 13.51 25.00
N TRP A 91 -9.48 12.27 25.35
CA TRP A 91 -10.20 11.33 24.49
C TRP A 91 -11.52 10.96 25.17
N MET A 92 -12.66 11.24 24.52
CA MET A 92 -14.00 11.02 25.08
C MET A 92 -14.15 11.55 26.51
N ASP A 93 -13.74 12.80 26.72
CA ASP A 93 -13.70 13.50 28.01
C ASP A 93 -12.78 12.90 29.08
N GLN A 94 -12.03 11.84 28.80
CA GLN A 94 -10.99 11.35 29.71
C GLN A 94 -9.65 12.01 29.41
N PRO A 95 -8.85 12.39 30.43
CA PRO A 95 -7.47 12.81 30.20
C PRO A 95 -6.72 11.76 29.38
N TRP A 96 -5.95 12.24 28.40
CA TRP A 96 -5.11 11.40 27.56
C TRP A 96 -3.64 11.78 27.70
N THR A 97 -2.81 11.07 26.97
CA THR A 97 -1.38 11.31 26.88
C THR A 97 -0.99 11.64 25.45
N TRP A 98 0.24 12.12 25.28
CA TRP A 98 0.85 12.18 23.98
C TRP A 98 0.79 10.80 23.31
N ASN A 99 0.22 10.72 22.11
CA ASN A 99 -0.05 9.45 21.44
C ASN A 99 0.03 9.59 19.91
N PRO A 100 1.22 9.44 19.30
CA PRO A 100 1.38 9.38 17.87
C PRO A 100 0.82 8.06 17.31
N VAL A 101 -0.02 8.15 16.29
CA VAL A 101 -0.70 7.03 15.64
C VAL A 101 -0.49 7.09 14.13
N GLN A 102 -0.21 5.93 13.54
CA GLN A 102 0.10 5.79 12.12
C GLN A 102 -1.13 5.91 11.22
N GLY A 103 -2.30 5.43 11.63
CA GLY A 103 -3.50 5.44 10.79
C GLY A 103 -4.18 6.80 10.73
N GLY A 104 -4.29 7.45 11.89
CA GLY A 104 -5.02 8.71 12.04
C GLY A 104 -5.57 8.87 13.45
N ASP A 105 -6.33 9.95 13.65
CA ASP A 105 -6.92 10.33 14.93
C ASP A 105 -8.31 9.71 15.17
N PHE A 106 -8.80 9.80 16.41
CA PHE A 106 -10.09 9.22 16.81
C PHE A 106 -11.31 9.89 16.15
N LYS A 107 -11.15 11.07 15.56
CA LYS A 107 -12.19 11.82 14.85
C LYS A 107 -12.18 11.55 13.35
N GLY A 108 -11.31 10.65 12.88
CA GLY A 108 -11.23 10.25 11.48
C GLY A 108 -10.24 11.06 10.64
N GLY A 109 -9.48 11.99 11.23
CA GLY A 109 -8.41 12.68 10.51
C GLY A 109 -7.25 11.72 10.21
N PRO A 110 -6.83 11.56 8.93
CA PRO A 110 -5.80 10.58 8.58
C PRO A 110 -4.38 11.10 8.85
N ALA A 111 -3.46 10.18 9.14
CA ALA A 111 -2.03 10.49 9.10
C ALA A 111 -1.50 10.51 7.66
N LYS A 112 -0.38 11.21 7.44
CA LYS A 112 0.13 11.47 6.09
C LYS A 112 1.20 10.46 5.69
N VAL A 113 0.99 9.79 4.56
CA VAL A 113 2.03 9.01 3.89
C VAL A 113 3.00 9.99 3.20
N LEU A 114 4.27 9.95 3.60
CA LEU A 114 5.35 10.75 3.03
C LEU A 114 6.04 10.05 1.87
N GLU A 115 6.15 8.72 1.95
CA GLU A 115 6.76 7.88 0.93
C GLU A 115 6.11 6.50 0.95
N LEU A 116 5.84 5.93 -0.22
CA LEU A 116 5.35 4.57 -0.36
C LEU A 116 5.99 3.94 -1.59
N LYS A 117 6.62 2.78 -1.38
CA LYS A 117 7.25 1.99 -2.43
C LYS A 117 6.77 0.56 -2.31
N ALA A 118 5.93 0.12 -3.24
CA ALA A 118 5.45 -1.26 -3.30
C ALA A 118 6.08 -1.99 -4.50
N GLY A 119 6.54 -3.20 -4.25
CA GLY A 119 6.88 -4.20 -5.26
C GLY A 119 5.79 -5.26 -5.34
N LYS A 120 6.14 -6.45 -5.82
CA LYS A 120 5.18 -7.58 -5.89
C LYS A 120 4.91 -8.19 -4.52
N THR A 121 5.96 -8.52 -3.77
CA THR A 121 5.88 -9.29 -2.53
C THR A 121 6.40 -8.52 -1.31
N SER A 122 6.73 -7.25 -1.47
CA SER A 122 7.28 -6.42 -0.41
C SER A 122 6.93 -4.96 -0.63
N LEU A 123 6.77 -4.20 0.46
CA LEU A 123 6.59 -2.77 0.41
C LEU A 123 7.35 -2.06 1.54
N TYR A 124 7.56 -0.78 1.34
CA TYR A 124 8.07 0.17 2.33
C TYR A 124 7.16 1.38 2.38
N ALA A 125 6.85 1.85 3.58
CA ALA A 125 6.17 3.12 3.79
C ALA A 125 6.87 3.99 4.83
N LYS A 126 6.78 5.31 4.62
CA LYS A 126 7.16 6.34 5.58
C LYS A 126 5.96 7.24 5.82
N THR A 127 5.64 7.47 7.08
CA THR A 127 4.44 8.17 7.52
C THR A 127 4.81 9.19 8.57
N MET A 128 4.24 10.39 8.45
CA MET A 128 4.22 11.35 9.55
C MET A 128 3.05 10.99 10.46
N ALA A 129 3.35 10.74 11.73
CA ALA A 129 2.32 10.36 12.69
C ALA A 129 1.31 11.49 12.90
N ARG A 130 0.13 11.09 13.38
CA ARG A 130 -0.91 12.01 13.82
C ARG A 130 -1.23 11.76 15.28
N HIS A 131 -1.47 12.82 16.02
CA HIS A 131 -1.84 12.72 17.41
C HIS A 131 -3.26 12.15 17.56
N TRP A 132 -3.43 11.07 18.31
CA TRP A 132 -4.73 10.42 18.51
C TRP A 132 -5.78 11.38 19.05
N SER A 133 -5.64 11.85 20.29
CA SER A 133 -6.58 12.76 20.96
C SER A 133 -6.46 14.22 20.52
N GLY A 134 -5.22 14.69 20.31
CA GLY A 134 -4.93 16.06 19.89
C GLY A 134 -5.39 16.39 18.47
N CYS A 135 -5.62 15.40 17.61
CA CYS A 135 -6.07 15.57 16.22
C CYS A 135 -5.20 16.54 15.41
N VAL A 136 -3.88 16.51 15.63
CA VAL A 136 -2.88 17.33 14.93
C VAL A 136 -1.76 16.47 14.38
N ASP A 137 -1.09 16.95 13.34
CA ASP A 137 0.10 16.27 12.80
C ASP A 137 1.27 16.39 13.77
N LEU A 138 2.12 15.35 13.82
CA LEU A 138 3.31 15.29 14.65
C LEU A 138 4.56 15.17 13.76
N PRO A 139 5.08 16.27 13.19
CA PRO A 139 6.22 16.24 12.28
C PRO A 139 7.51 15.70 12.89
N GLU A 140 7.61 15.73 14.22
CA GLU A 140 8.71 15.16 15.00
C GLU A 140 8.62 13.63 15.16
N ALA A 141 7.48 13.01 14.80
CA ALA A 141 7.26 11.59 14.94
C ALA A 141 7.09 10.91 13.57
N ILE A 142 8.17 10.29 13.11
CA ILE A 142 8.21 9.61 11.80
C ILE A 142 8.17 8.10 12.00
N PHE A 143 7.18 7.49 11.37
CA PHE A 143 6.99 6.05 11.32
C PHE A 143 7.44 5.50 9.99
N GLU A 144 8.17 4.39 10.04
CA GLU A 144 8.51 3.61 8.86
C GLU A 144 8.17 2.15 9.09
N GLU A 145 7.77 1.50 8.00
CA GLU A 145 7.53 0.07 7.98
C GLU A 145 8.11 -0.57 6.72
N TRP A 146 8.62 -1.79 6.89
CA TRP A 146 9.00 -2.67 5.79
C TRP A 146 8.21 -3.96 5.95
N ILE A 147 7.50 -4.34 4.90
CA ILE A 147 6.69 -5.55 4.87
C ILE A 147 7.21 -6.45 3.76
N SER A 148 7.37 -7.74 4.05
CA SER A 148 7.63 -8.77 3.05
C SER A 148 6.76 -10.00 3.26
N LEU A 149 6.40 -10.67 2.16
CA LEU A 149 5.62 -11.89 2.17
C LEU A 149 6.50 -13.10 1.84
N GLU A 150 6.45 -14.13 2.68
CA GLU A 150 7.19 -15.39 2.51
C GLU A 150 6.28 -16.57 2.87
N GLY A 151 5.96 -17.41 1.90
CA GLY A 151 4.95 -18.44 2.06
C GLY A 151 3.63 -17.83 2.55
N ARG A 152 3.09 -18.36 3.66
CA ARG A 152 1.88 -17.83 4.31
C ARG A 152 2.16 -16.83 5.44
N LEU A 153 3.32 -16.18 5.44
CA LEU A 153 3.74 -15.24 6.48
C LEU A 153 3.95 -13.83 5.92
N ALA A 154 3.42 -12.83 6.61
CA ALA A 154 3.83 -11.44 6.47
C ALA A 154 4.85 -11.11 7.57
N LYS A 155 6.04 -10.67 7.17
CA LYS A 155 7.07 -10.16 8.08
C LYS A 155 7.01 -8.64 8.05
N ILE A 156 6.80 -8.03 9.22
CA ILE A 156 6.70 -6.58 9.36
C ILE A 156 7.83 -6.13 10.27
N LYS A 157 8.60 -5.15 9.80
CA LYS A 157 9.58 -4.43 10.60
C LYS A 157 9.12 -2.99 10.73
N PHE A 158 9.03 -2.52 11.97
CA PHE A 158 8.74 -1.12 12.27
C PHE A 158 10.00 -0.37 12.70
N ARG A 159 10.04 0.92 12.38
CA ARG A 159 10.95 1.89 12.96
C ARG A 159 10.16 3.15 13.32
N PHE A 160 10.34 3.61 14.54
CA PHE A 160 9.91 4.92 14.98
C PHE A 160 11.13 5.82 15.18
N THR A 161 11.13 6.97 14.52
CA THR A 161 12.12 8.03 14.72
C THR A 161 11.43 9.22 15.35
N TYR A 162 11.90 9.62 16.52
CA TYR A 162 11.43 10.81 17.24
C TYR A 162 12.53 11.88 17.25
N SER A 163 12.19 13.09 16.80
CA SER A 163 13.09 14.25 16.75
C SER A 163 12.60 15.41 17.63
N GLY A 164 11.61 15.17 18.49
CA GLY A 164 11.11 16.19 19.40
C GLY A 164 12.07 16.43 20.57
N THR A 165 11.83 17.53 21.28
CA THR A 165 12.66 17.96 22.41
C THR A 165 12.17 17.44 23.75
N GLU A 166 10.96 16.89 23.80
CA GLU A 166 10.35 16.41 25.02
C GLU A 166 10.76 14.97 25.29
N SER A 167 11.12 14.67 26.54
CA SER A 167 11.28 13.28 26.97
C SER A 167 9.90 12.72 27.30
N HIS A 168 9.56 11.61 26.65
CA HIS A 168 8.37 10.82 26.97
C HIS A 168 8.81 9.65 27.86
N PRO A 169 8.14 9.40 29.01
CA PRO A 169 8.46 8.29 29.88
C PRO A 169 8.25 6.96 29.15
N GLU A 170 9.10 5.98 29.49
CA GLU A 170 8.94 4.58 29.10
C GLU A 170 7.76 3.91 29.81
#